data_AF-A0A924G799-F1
#
_entry.id   AF-A0A924G799-F1
#
_cell.length_a   1.000
_cell.length_b   1.000
_cell.length_c   1.000
_cell.angle_alpha   90.00
_cell.angle_beta   90.00
_cell.angle_gamma   90.00
#
_symmetry.space_group_name_H-M   'P 1'
#
loop_
_entity.id
_entity.type
_entity.pdbx_description
1 polymer ?
#
loop_
_entity_poly.entity_id
_entity_poly.type
_entity_poly.pdbx_seq_one_letter_code
_entity_poly.pdbx_strand_id
1 'polypeptide(L)'
;MNIRQRQSLAGASIRPRPPASRGAGSSYTNLRVEPPDHAIGRSRGGLSTKIHQLIDGAGRPLVVLRTPGHAGDCPMFLPLMAQLRVRSPSGRPRTRPVRVRGDKAYSFRAIRGHRRYRGIQAVIVESDDQTGHRKRRGSRGGRPPGFDSDDYRSRNVIERAFCSLKQWQGLATRYEKLAISCRAKELGQKDDGSGESVGHKSGRRIVTILGMKKADLTVSDAEHMHKVAGYVKRHRAQEPESDVRHSRWRYSLMN
;
A
#
# COMPACT_ATOMS: atom_id res chain seq x y z
N MET A 1 34.83 32.54 37.67
CA MET A 1 33.78 33.43 38.24
C MET A 1 32.68 33.59 37.18
N ASN A 2 31.45 33.19 37.52
CA ASN A 2 30.10 33.46 36.94
C ASN A 2 29.90 33.45 35.40
N ILE A 3 29.01 32.64 34.78
CA ILE A 3 27.54 32.43 34.93
C ILE A 3 26.67 33.57 34.34
N ARG A 4 25.97 33.23 33.21
CA ARG A 4 24.61 33.66 32.74
C ARG A 4 24.40 35.16 32.39
N GLN A 5 23.43 35.65 31.60
CA GLN A 5 22.19 35.22 30.91
C GLN A 5 21.74 36.39 29.96
N ARG A 6 21.23 36.18 28.73
CA ARG A 6 19.81 36.32 28.21
C ARG A 6 19.48 37.57 27.31
N GLN A 7 18.82 37.24 26.17
CA GLN A 7 17.63 37.85 25.47
C GLN A 7 17.70 39.31 24.89
N SER A 8 17.05 39.73 23.77
CA SER A 8 16.16 39.15 22.72
C SER A 8 15.85 40.14 21.56
N LEU A 9 15.50 39.62 20.35
CA LEU A 9 14.58 40.11 19.26
C LEU A 9 14.90 41.41 18.48
N ALA A 10 14.58 41.65 17.19
CA ALA A 10 14.08 40.90 16.02
C ALA A 10 14.19 41.80 14.75
N GLY A 11 14.23 41.22 13.54
CA GLY A 11 14.00 41.94 12.27
C GLY A 11 14.29 41.07 11.04
N ALA A 12 13.23 40.52 10.40
CA ALA A 12 13.34 39.65 9.23
C ALA A 12 12.86 40.36 7.95
N SER A 13 13.67 40.32 6.90
CA SER A 13 13.27 40.63 5.52
C SER A 13 13.75 39.49 4.62
N ILE A 14 12.84 38.69 4.07
CA ILE A 14 13.16 37.68 3.05
C ILE A 14 12.06 37.73 1.99
N ARG A 15 12.43 38.14 0.77
CA ARG A 15 11.58 38.08 -0.42
C ARG A 15 11.08 36.64 -0.66
N PRO A 16 9.86 36.42 -1.16
CA PRO A 16 9.40 35.08 -1.51
C PRO A 16 10.20 34.54 -2.69
N ARG A 17 10.97 33.48 -2.45
CA ARG A 17 11.56 32.64 -3.51
C ARG A 17 10.40 31.91 -4.22
N PRO A 18 10.35 31.84 -5.56
CA PRO A 18 9.41 30.95 -6.23
C PRO A 18 9.66 29.52 -5.75
N PRO A 19 8.61 28.69 -5.59
CA PRO A 19 8.78 27.33 -5.12
C PRO A 19 9.68 26.59 -6.10
N ALA A 20 10.86 26.18 -5.63
CA ALA A 20 11.72 25.28 -6.38
C ALA A 20 10.88 24.06 -6.78
N SER A 21 10.85 23.75 -8.09
CA SER A 21 10.31 22.49 -8.59
C SER A 21 11.09 21.36 -7.95
N ARG A 22 10.56 20.81 -6.85
CA ARG A 22 11.01 19.51 -6.36
C ARG A 22 10.69 18.55 -7.49
N GLY A 23 11.72 18.03 -8.16
CA GLY A 23 11.57 16.98 -9.16
C GLY A 23 10.64 15.88 -8.64
N ALA A 24 9.87 15.28 -9.55
CA ALA A 24 8.93 14.23 -9.21
C ALA A 24 9.62 13.17 -8.32
N GLY A 25 9.00 12.84 -7.18
CA GLY A 25 9.49 11.75 -6.32
C GLY A 25 9.58 10.45 -7.12
N SER A 26 10.47 9.55 -6.70
CA SER A 26 10.59 8.23 -7.35
C SER A 26 9.22 7.55 -7.43
N SER A 27 8.94 6.87 -8.55
CA SER A 27 7.58 6.46 -8.95
C SER A 27 6.79 5.68 -7.89
N TYR A 28 7.47 4.90 -7.03
CA TYR A 28 6.83 4.19 -5.91
C TYR A 28 6.26 5.10 -4.80
N THR A 29 6.66 6.37 -4.75
CA THR A 29 6.11 7.36 -3.79
C THR A 29 4.84 8.05 -4.28
N ASN A 30 4.57 8.04 -5.60
CA ASN A 30 3.37 8.65 -6.16
C ASN A 30 2.29 7.59 -6.43
N LEU A 31 1.29 7.53 -5.55
CA LEU A 31 0.25 6.51 -5.60
C LEU A 31 -0.63 6.52 -6.86
N ARG A 32 -0.64 7.65 -7.59
CA ARG A 32 -1.53 7.90 -8.73
C ARG A 32 -0.87 7.64 -10.08
N VAL A 33 0.44 7.41 -10.09
CA VAL A 33 1.23 7.26 -11.31
C VAL A 33 1.80 5.84 -11.34
N GLU A 34 1.62 5.18 -12.48
CA GLU A 34 2.13 3.83 -12.67
C GLU A 34 3.66 3.90 -12.73
N PRO A 35 4.38 3.11 -11.92
CA PRO A 35 5.82 3.10 -11.99
C PRO A 35 6.31 2.44 -13.29
N PRO A 36 7.41 2.92 -13.91
CA PRO A 36 7.91 2.37 -15.19
C PRO A 36 8.24 0.88 -15.15
N ASP A 37 8.63 0.38 -13.98
CA ASP A 37 8.94 -1.02 -13.74
C ASP A 37 7.71 -1.85 -13.34
N HIS A 38 6.52 -1.24 -13.25
CA HIS A 38 5.29 -1.86 -12.75
C HIS A 38 5.43 -2.48 -11.35
N ALA A 39 6.44 -2.05 -10.59
CA ALA A 39 6.92 -2.67 -9.36
C ALA A 39 7.35 -4.14 -9.53
N ILE A 40 7.86 -4.53 -10.70
CA ILE A 40 8.40 -5.87 -11.00
C ILE A 40 9.92 -5.82 -10.94
N GLY A 41 10.55 -6.78 -10.26
CA GLY A 41 12.00 -6.90 -10.21
C GLY A 41 12.47 -8.34 -10.30
N ARG A 42 13.70 -8.55 -10.78
CA ARG A 42 14.36 -9.85 -10.70
C ARG A 42 14.74 -10.17 -9.25
N SER A 43 14.44 -11.38 -8.82
CA SER A 43 14.83 -11.99 -7.54
C SER A 43 15.39 -13.38 -7.81
N ARG A 44 15.92 -14.05 -6.76
CA ARG A 44 16.45 -15.43 -6.90
C ARG A 44 15.41 -16.43 -7.42
N GLY A 45 14.12 -16.18 -7.19
CA GLY A 45 13.01 -17.02 -7.68
C GLY A 45 12.38 -16.52 -8.98
N GLY A 46 13.04 -15.62 -9.72
CA GLY A 46 12.48 -15.02 -10.95
C GLY A 46 11.89 -13.61 -10.73
N LEU A 47 11.01 -13.18 -11.64
CA LEU A 47 10.37 -11.87 -11.58
C LEU A 47 9.34 -11.83 -10.45
N SER A 48 9.53 -10.94 -9.50
CA SER A 48 8.68 -10.82 -8.31
C SER A 48 8.46 -9.38 -7.90
N THR A 49 7.50 -9.19 -7.00
CA THR A 49 7.08 -7.91 -6.45
C THR A 49 6.95 -8.04 -4.95
N LYS A 50 7.31 -6.99 -4.23
CA LYS A 50 7.07 -6.87 -2.80
C LYS A 50 5.90 -5.96 -2.52
N ILE A 51 5.09 -6.36 -1.55
CA ILE A 51 3.95 -5.59 -1.05
C ILE A 51 4.30 -5.10 0.34
N HIS A 52 4.17 -3.80 0.55
CA HIS A 52 4.42 -3.13 1.82
C HIS A 52 3.09 -2.57 2.31
N GLN A 53 2.67 -2.94 3.52
CA GLN A 53 1.38 -2.52 4.05
C GLN A 53 1.53 -1.83 5.41
N LEU A 54 0.71 -0.81 5.62
CA LEU A 54 0.41 -0.27 6.93
C LEU A 54 -1.02 -0.69 7.28
N ILE A 55 -1.17 -1.40 8.40
CA ILE A 55 -2.43 -2.04 8.79
C ILE A 55 -2.85 -1.47 10.16
N ASP A 56 -4.16 -1.32 10.37
CA ASP A 56 -4.70 -0.90 11.66
C ASP A 56 -4.76 -2.06 12.68
N GLY A 57 -5.21 -1.77 13.91
CA GLY A 57 -5.35 -2.80 14.94
C GLY A 57 -6.40 -3.87 14.65
N ALA A 58 -7.31 -3.62 13.70
CA ALA A 58 -8.37 -4.53 13.30
C ALA A 58 -8.02 -5.38 12.05
N GLY A 59 -6.81 -5.21 11.48
CA GLY A 59 -6.37 -5.94 10.30
C GLY A 59 -6.72 -5.27 8.98
N ARG A 60 -7.21 -4.01 8.98
CA ARG A 60 -7.57 -3.29 7.76
C ARG A 60 -6.34 -2.59 7.17
N PRO A 61 -6.04 -2.76 5.86
CA PRO A 61 -4.95 -2.05 5.21
C PRO A 61 -5.30 -0.56 5.10
N LEU A 62 -4.44 0.30 5.67
CA LEU A 62 -4.54 1.76 5.60
C LEU A 62 -3.75 2.34 4.43
N VAL A 63 -2.59 1.74 4.13
CA VAL A 63 -1.71 2.13 3.04
C VAL A 63 -1.10 0.88 2.44
N VAL A 64 -1.11 0.77 1.11
CA VAL A 64 -0.39 -0.29 0.40
C VAL A 64 0.53 0.27 -0.66
N LEU A 65 1.79 -0.15 -0.60
CA LEU A 65 2.84 0.20 -1.54
C LEU A 65 3.44 -1.04 -2.17
N ARG A 66 3.94 -0.89 -3.39
CA ARG A 66 4.56 -1.97 -4.15
C ARG A 66 5.93 -1.53 -4.63
N THR A 67 6.86 -2.46 -4.61
CA THR A 67 8.21 -2.28 -5.11
C THR A 67 8.65 -3.53 -5.86
N PRO A 68 9.68 -3.44 -6.72
CA PRO A 68 10.39 -4.59 -7.25
C PRO A 68 10.75 -5.62 -6.16
N GLY A 69 10.75 -6.90 -6.51
CA GLY A 69 10.96 -7.99 -5.56
C GLY A 69 12.30 -7.98 -4.80
N HIS A 70 13.34 -7.37 -5.38
CA HIS A 70 14.65 -7.22 -4.74
C HIS A 70 14.74 -5.99 -3.83
N ALA A 71 13.74 -5.10 -3.82
CA ALA A 71 13.78 -3.88 -3.02
C ALA A 71 13.80 -4.22 -1.52
N GLY A 72 14.58 -3.46 -0.74
CA GLY A 72 14.61 -3.61 0.71
C GLY A 72 13.31 -3.11 1.36
N ASP A 73 12.94 -3.70 2.51
CA ASP A 73 11.71 -3.32 3.22
C ASP A 73 11.91 -2.05 4.05
N CYS A 74 13.09 -1.91 4.68
CA CYS A 74 13.42 -0.79 5.55
C CYS A 74 13.23 0.61 4.91
N PRO A 75 13.66 0.86 3.65
CA PRO A 75 13.43 2.14 2.98
C PRO A 75 11.95 2.50 2.78
N MET A 76 11.05 1.50 2.74
CA MET A 76 9.63 1.71 2.46
C MET A 76 8.82 2.20 3.68
N PHE A 77 9.42 2.20 4.87
CA PHE A 77 8.79 2.74 6.07
C PHE A 77 8.38 4.21 5.92
N LEU A 78 9.29 5.07 5.45
CA LEU A 78 9.03 6.50 5.33
C LEU A 78 7.96 6.81 4.26
N PRO A 79 8.01 6.19 3.06
CA PRO A 79 6.92 6.26 2.08
C PRO A 79 5.55 5.86 2.64
N LEU A 80 5.45 4.74 3.37
CA LEU A 80 4.19 4.29 3.98
C LEU A 80 3.64 5.35 4.94
N MET A 81 4.50 5.86 5.83
CA MET A 81 4.12 6.86 6.83
C MET A 81 3.76 8.22 6.22
N ALA A 82 4.36 8.58 5.07
CA ALA A 82 4.05 9.81 4.36
C ALA A 82 2.63 9.78 3.76
N GLN A 83 2.17 8.60 3.36
CA GLN A 83 0.87 8.39 2.71
C GLN A 83 -0.28 8.11 3.67
N LEU A 84 0.01 7.77 4.92
CA LEU A 84 -1.03 7.55 5.94
C LEU A 84 -1.95 8.77 6.08
N ARG A 85 -3.23 8.57 5.76
CA ARG A 85 -4.32 9.53 5.96
C ARG A 85 -5.55 8.77 6.44
N VAL A 86 -5.85 8.85 7.74
CA VAL A 86 -7.07 8.27 8.31
C VAL A 86 -8.11 9.39 8.46
N ARG A 87 -9.30 9.19 7.90
CA ARG A 87 -10.38 10.18 8.00
C ARG A 87 -10.75 10.38 9.47
N SER A 88 -10.81 11.65 9.89
CA SER A 88 -11.28 12.04 11.22
C SER A 88 -12.76 12.47 11.10
N PRO A 89 -13.62 12.20 12.10
CA PRO A 89 -15.00 12.68 12.11
C PRO A 89 -15.11 14.20 11.92
N SER A 90 -14.15 14.94 12.45
CA SER A 90 -14.00 16.38 12.25
C SER A 90 -12.53 16.74 12.04
N GLY A 91 -12.30 17.76 11.20
CA GLY A 91 -10.97 18.34 10.96
C GLY A 91 -10.07 17.55 10.00
N ARG A 92 -8.76 17.81 10.11
CA ARG A 92 -7.74 17.28 9.20
C ARG A 92 -7.56 15.75 9.39
N PRO A 93 -7.33 14.97 8.31
CA PRO A 93 -7.04 13.55 8.43
C PRO A 93 -5.86 13.28 9.37
N ARG A 94 -5.98 12.23 10.19
CA ARG A 94 -4.91 11.78 11.07
C ARG A 94 -3.79 11.17 10.22
N THR A 95 -2.60 11.75 10.33
CA THR A 95 -1.40 11.34 9.57
C THR A 95 -0.34 10.71 10.46
N ARG A 96 -0.58 10.70 11.78
CA ARG A 96 0.36 10.23 12.79
C ARG A 96 -0.30 9.13 13.63
N PRO A 97 0.24 7.89 13.59
CA PRO A 97 -0.18 6.85 14.50
C PRO A 97 0.41 7.09 15.89
N VAL A 98 -0.29 6.62 16.92
CA VAL A 98 0.19 6.67 18.31
C VAL A 98 1.35 5.69 18.49
N ARG A 99 1.18 4.48 17.93
CA ARG A 99 2.11 3.37 18.03
C ARG A 99 2.27 2.68 16.67
N VAL A 100 3.48 2.23 16.36
CA VAL A 100 3.79 1.43 15.18
C VAL A 100 4.49 0.15 15.61
N ARG A 101 3.94 -0.97 15.18
CA ARG A 101 4.53 -2.31 15.30
C ARG A 101 5.13 -2.68 13.96
N GLY A 102 6.24 -3.39 13.98
CA GLY A 102 6.88 -3.82 12.74
C GLY A 102 8.04 -4.76 13.01
N ASP A 103 8.50 -5.36 11.92
CA ASP A 103 9.56 -6.36 11.97
C ASP A 103 10.89 -5.75 12.38
N LYS A 104 11.77 -6.62 12.89
CA LYS A 104 13.15 -6.31 13.26
C LYS A 104 13.92 -5.57 12.14
N ALA A 105 13.60 -5.84 10.88
CA ALA A 105 14.18 -5.14 9.72
C ALA A 105 13.91 -3.61 9.71
N TYR A 106 12.91 -3.12 10.44
CA TYR A 106 12.57 -1.70 10.59
C TYR A 106 13.27 -1.02 11.78
N SER A 107 14.30 -1.63 12.37
CA SER A 107 15.02 -1.06 13.52
C SER A 107 16.07 0.02 13.17
N PHE A 108 16.21 0.40 11.89
CA PHE A 108 17.26 1.30 11.40
C PHE A 108 17.23 2.73 11.98
N ARG A 109 18.39 3.39 11.99
CA ARG A 109 18.60 4.73 12.60
C ARG A 109 17.69 5.81 12.01
N ALA A 110 17.48 5.83 10.70
CA ALA A 110 16.61 6.82 10.05
C ALA A 110 15.13 6.69 10.50
N ILE A 111 14.65 5.45 10.65
CA ILE A 111 13.31 5.16 11.16
C ILE A 111 13.20 5.61 12.63
N ARG A 112 14.21 5.30 13.45
CA ARG A 112 14.26 5.77 14.85
C ARG A 112 14.21 7.30 14.94
N GLY A 113 14.98 8.00 14.11
CA GLY A 113 14.99 9.46 14.02
C GLY A 113 13.62 10.03 13.64
N HIS A 114 13.01 9.48 12.57
CA HIS A 114 11.69 9.91 12.13
C HIS A 114 10.60 9.72 13.20
N ARG A 115 10.60 8.55 13.87
CA ARG A 115 9.63 8.26 14.95
C ARG A 115 9.79 9.18 16.14
N ARG A 116 11.03 9.48 16.55
CA ARG A 116 11.32 10.44 17.63
C ARG A 116 10.87 11.85 17.26
N TYR A 117 11.22 12.31 16.05
CA TYR A 117 10.81 13.63 15.56
C TYR A 117 9.28 13.79 15.51
N ARG A 118 8.57 12.72 15.12
CA ARG A 118 7.10 12.72 15.06
C ARG A 118 6.44 12.37 16.39
N GLY A 119 7.17 11.97 17.43
CA GLY A 119 6.59 11.48 18.69
C GLY A 119 5.72 10.22 18.51
N ILE A 120 6.21 9.24 17.76
CA ILE A 120 5.53 7.95 17.50
C ILE A 120 6.17 6.88 18.37
N GLN A 121 5.37 6.15 19.16
CA GLN A 121 5.85 4.99 19.90
C GLN A 121 6.13 3.84 18.94
N ALA A 122 7.25 3.15 19.13
CA ALA A 122 7.66 2.07 18.25
C ALA A 122 7.87 0.80 19.05
N VAL A 123 7.15 -0.25 18.68
CA VAL A 123 7.32 -1.58 19.25
C VAL A 123 7.95 -2.44 18.17
N ILE A 124 9.26 -2.27 18.03
CA ILE A 124 10.09 -2.95 17.03
C ILE A 124 11.32 -3.49 17.75
N VAL A 125 11.57 -4.79 17.61
CA VAL A 125 12.76 -5.46 18.15
C VAL A 125 14.02 -4.84 17.52
N GLU A 126 15.05 -4.56 18.33
CA GLU A 126 16.35 -4.15 17.79
C GLU A 126 17.03 -5.34 17.10
N SER A 127 17.66 -5.10 15.93
CA SER A 127 18.48 -6.14 15.29
C SER A 127 19.62 -6.61 16.20
N ASP A 128 20.04 -7.88 16.10
CA ASP A 128 21.14 -8.40 16.95
C ASP A 128 22.45 -7.66 16.67
N ASP A 129 22.71 -7.31 15.41
CA ASP A 129 23.87 -6.50 15.02
C ASP A 129 23.87 -5.13 15.69
N GLN A 130 22.72 -4.45 15.72
CA GLN A 130 22.60 -3.16 16.39
C GLN A 130 22.78 -3.29 17.91
N THR A 131 22.27 -4.36 18.50
CA THR A 131 22.51 -4.68 19.91
C THR A 131 24.00 -4.90 20.16
N GLY A 132 24.67 -5.66 19.29
CA GLY A 132 26.11 -5.93 19.35
C GLY A 132 26.95 -4.67 19.17
N HIS A 133 26.65 -3.83 18.18
CA HIS A 133 27.34 -2.55 17.97
C HIS A 133 27.14 -1.58 19.14
N ARG A 134 25.94 -1.56 19.72
CA ARG A 134 25.66 -0.75 20.91
C ARG A 134 26.50 -1.23 22.10
N LYS A 135 26.52 -2.54 22.37
CA LYS A 135 27.32 -3.16 23.43
C LYS A 135 28.82 -2.90 23.22
N ARG A 136 29.34 -3.05 21.99
CA ARG A 136 30.74 -2.76 21.63
C ARG A 136 31.15 -1.30 21.88
N ARG A 137 30.22 -0.34 21.77
CA ARG A 137 30.50 1.07 22.07
C ARG A 137 30.46 1.42 23.57
N GLY A 138 30.14 0.46 24.44
CA GLY A 138 30.07 0.68 25.89
C GLY A 138 29.15 1.84 26.26
N SER A 139 29.63 2.76 27.10
CA SER A 139 28.91 3.96 27.55
C SER A 139 28.48 4.89 26.40
N ARG A 140 29.23 4.92 25.29
CA ARG A 140 28.91 5.69 24.08
C ARG A 140 27.78 5.07 23.23
N GLY A 141 27.39 3.83 23.53
CA GLY A 141 26.30 3.13 22.84
C GLY A 141 24.90 3.63 23.23
N GLY A 142 24.76 4.21 24.41
CA GLY A 142 23.48 4.69 24.93
C GLY A 142 22.53 3.59 25.42
N ARG A 143 21.40 4.03 25.99
CA ARG A 143 20.37 3.15 26.58
C ARG A 143 19.63 2.35 25.49
N PRO A 144 19.34 1.04 25.73
CA PRO A 144 18.48 0.27 24.84
C PRO A 144 17.12 0.94 24.63
N PRO A 145 16.50 0.84 23.44
CA PRO A 145 15.12 1.25 23.25
C PRO A 145 14.18 0.46 24.18
N GLY A 146 13.12 1.11 24.67
CA GLY A 146 12.04 0.39 25.35
C GLY A 146 11.37 -0.57 24.38
N PHE A 147 11.30 -1.84 24.75
CA PHE A 147 10.62 -2.89 24.01
C PHE A 147 9.54 -3.49 24.90
N ASP A 148 8.31 -3.51 24.39
CA ASP A 148 7.14 -4.06 25.05
C ASP A 148 6.80 -5.38 24.35
N SER A 149 7.09 -6.50 25.01
CA SER A 149 6.90 -7.85 24.45
C SER A 149 5.42 -8.20 24.26
N ASP A 150 4.55 -7.73 25.15
CA ASP A 150 3.12 -8.03 25.11
C ASP A 150 2.45 -7.28 23.97
N ASP A 151 2.81 -6.01 23.78
CA ASP A 151 2.36 -5.25 22.62
C ASP A 151 2.93 -5.82 21.31
N TYR A 152 4.18 -6.33 21.32
CA TYR A 152 4.80 -6.93 20.14
C TYR A 152 4.05 -8.19 19.66
N ARG A 153 3.43 -8.96 20.57
CA ARG A 153 2.59 -10.12 20.20
C ARG A 153 1.43 -9.74 19.27
N SER A 154 0.92 -8.51 19.40
CA SER A 154 -0.14 -7.97 18.53
C SER A 154 0.31 -7.72 17.08
N ARG A 155 1.59 -7.93 16.74
CA ARG A 155 2.09 -7.96 15.35
C ARG A 155 1.43 -9.09 14.53
N ASN A 156 0.87 -10.12 15.18
CA ASN A 156 0.10 -11.18 14.49
C ASN A 156 -1.06 -10.66 13.63
N VAL A 157 -1.59 -9.45 13.91
CA VAL A 157 -2.58 -8.79 13.04
C VAL A 157 -2.02 -8.54 11.63
N ILE A 158 -0.75 -8.17 11.54
CA ILE A 158 -0.06 -7.92 10.27
C ILE A 158 0.04 -9.24 9.47
N GLU A 159 0.47 -10.31 10.12
CA GLU A 159 0.61 -11.63 9.48
C GLU A 159 -0.73 -12.15 8.98
N ARG A 160 -1.79 -12.05 9.80
CA ARG A 160 -3.14 -12.45 9.39
C ARG A 160 -3.64 -11.67 8.18
N ALA A 161 -3.42 -10.35 8.14
CA ALA A 161 -3.79 -9.54 6.98
C ALA A 161 -3.01 -9.94 5.72
N PHE A 162 -1.71 -10.24 5.83
CA PHE A 162 -0.92 -10.77 4.71
C PHE A 162 -1.40 -12.16 4.27
N CYS A 163 -1.78 -13.04 5.19
CA CYS A 163 -2.34 -14.35 4.87
C CYS A 163 -3.68 -14.18 4.13
N SER A 164 -4.59 -13.34 4.63
CA SER A 164 -5.84 -13.01 3.95
C SER A 164 -5.59 -12.45 2.55
N LEU A 165 -4.63 -11.53 2.39
CA LEU A 165 -4.25 -11.02 1.07
C LEU A 165 -3.77 -12.13 0.12
N LYS A 166 -2.95 -13.06 0.62
CA LYS A 166 -2.38 -14.15 -0.18
C LYS A 166 -3.42 -15.21 -0.59
N GLN A 167 -4.48 -15.40 0.21
CA GLN A 167 -5.59 -16.29 -0.14
C GLN A 167 -6.29 -15.87 -1.43
N TRP A 168 -6.34 -14.56 -1.73
CA TRP A 168 -6.86 -14.04 -2.99
C TRP A 168 -5.82 -14.14 -4.11
N GLN A 169 -5.50 -15.39 -4.51
CA GLN A 169 -4.40 -15.74 -5.39
C GLN A 169 -4.30 -14.92 -6.68
N GLY A 170 -5.37 -14.29 -7.20
CA GLY A 170 -5.30 -13.36 -8.33
C GLY A 170 -4.37 -12.14 -8.13
N LEU A 171 -4.13 -11.73 -6.87
CA LEU A 171 -3.12 -10.73 -6.49
C LEU A 171 -1.75 -11.36 -6.21
N ALA A 172 -1.70 -12.60 -5.71
CA ALA A 172 -0.48 -13.33 -5.39
C ALA A 172 0.26 -13.87 -6.64
N THR A 173 -0.49 -14.33 -7.65
CA THR A 173 0.04 -14.76 -8.97
C THR A 173 0.04 -13.64 -10.01
N ARG A 174 -0.66 -12.53 -9.73
CA ARG A 174 -0.51 -11.25 -10.42
C ARG A 174 -0.88 -11.31 -11.93
N TYR A 175 -2.13 -11.67 -12.23
CA TYR A 175 -2.69 -11.53 -13.59
C TYR A 175 -2.85 -10.06 -14.04
N GLU A 176 -2.77 -9.10 -13.12
CA GLU A 176 -2.79 -7.66 -13.41
C GLU A 176 -1.38 -7.08 -13.55
N LYS A 177 -1.05 -6.56 -14.74
CA LYS A 177 0.27 -5.98 -15.00
C LYS A 177 0.53 -4.67 -14.23
N LEU A 178 -0.49 -3.82 -14.05
CA LEU A 178 -0.32 -2.47 -13.49
C LEU A 178 -0.33 -2.46 -11.95
N ALA A 179 0.61 -1.75 -11.35
CA ALA A 179 0.72 -1.57 -9.90
C ALA A 179 -0.47 -0.80 -9.31
N ILE A 180 -1.05 0.15 -10.05
CA ILE A 180 -2.23 0.92 -9.61
C ILE A 180 -3.47 0.02 -9.48
N SER A 181 -3.74 -0.85 -10.47
CA SER A 181 -4.94 -1.71 -10.48
C SER A 181 -4.95 -2.68 -9.30
N CYS A 182 -3.81 -3.34 -9.05
CA CYS A 182 -3.68 -4.25 -7.92
C CYS A 182 -3.93 -3.52 -6.59
N ARG A 183 -3.40 -2.30 -6.46
CA ARG A 183 -3.58 -1.49 -5.25
C ARG A 183 -5.05 -1.12 -5.00
N ALA A 184 -5.79 -0.77 -6.05
CA ALA A 184 -7.21 -0.43 -5.89
C ALA A 184 -8.01 -1.59 -5.30
N LYS A 185 -7.71 -2.83 -5.71
CA LYS A 185 -8.32 -4.05 -5.14
C LYS A 185 -7.98 -4.23 -3.65
N GLU A 186 -6.76 -3.90 -3.25
CA GLU A 186 -6.29 -3.98 -1.86
C GLU A 186 -6.97 -2.94 -0.94
N LEU A 187 -7.32 -1.75 -1.46
CA LEU A 187 -7.94 -0.67 -0.70
C LEU A 187 -9.49 -0.66 -0.77
N GLY A 188 -10.08 -1.31 -1.79
CA GLY A 188 -11.49 -1.24 -2.13
C GLY A 188 -12.35 -2.40 -1.63
N GLN A 189 -11.84 -3.24 -0.73
CA GLN A 189 -12.58 -4.40 -0.22
C GLN A 189 -13.80 -3.97 0.61
N LYS A 190 -14.97 -4.05 -0.03
CA LYS A 190 -16.21 -4.47 0.64
C LYS A 190 -16.39 -5.94 0.32
N ASP A 191 -16.16 -6.77 1.32
CA ASP A 191 -16.46 -8.19 1.24
C ASP A 191 -17.98 -8.35 1.28
N ASP A 192 -18.58 -8.90 0.22
CA ASP A 192 -19.99 -9.33 0.26
C ASP A 192 -20.15 -10.75 0.82
N GLY A 193 -19.03 -11.38 1.25
CA GLY A 193 -19.00 -12.68 1.89
C GLY A 193 -19.24 -13.86 0.94
N SER A 194 -19.33 -13.62 -0.38
CA SER A 194 -19.73 -14.64 -1.35
C SER A 194 -18.57 -15.46 -1.93
N GLY A 195 -17.32 -14.97 -1.83
CA GLY A 195 -16.14 -15.60 -2.42
C GLY A 195 -16.10 -15.60 -3.95
N GLU A 196 -17.10 -15.02 -4.62
CA GLU A 196 -17.22 -15.01 -6.08
C GLU A 196 -16.61 -13.74 -6.71
N SER A 197 -15.97 -13.89 -7.87
CA SER A 197 -15.51 -12.75 -8.65
C SER A 197 -16.69 -11.91 -9.20
N VAL A 198 -16.54 -10.59 -9.19
CA VAL A 198 -17.56 -9.66 -9.73
C VAL A 198 -17.89 -9.96 -11.21
N GLY A 199 -16.91 -10.47 -11.96
CA GLY A 199 -17.07 -10.90 -13.36
C GLY A 199 -17.96 -12.13 -13.50
N HIS A 200 -17.75 -13.16 -12.67
CA HIS A 200 -18.55 -14.40 -12.70
C HIS A 200 -19.99 -14.14 -12.24
N LYS A 201 -20.16 -13.34 -11.19
CA LYS A 201 -21.47 -12.88 -10.72
C LYS A 201 -22.22 -12.11 -11.81
N SER A 202 -21.51 -11.23 -12.53
CA SER A 202 -22.04 -10.46 -13.65
C SER A 202 -22.41 -11.34 -14.84
N GLY A 203 -21.59 -12.35 -15.16
CA GLY A 203 -21.80 -13.30 -16.25
C GLY A 203 -22.99 -14.22 -15.99
N ARG A 204 -23.11 -14.81 -14.79
CA ARG A 204 -24.30 -15.59 -14.42
C ARG A 204 -25.57 -14.78 -14.54
N ARG A 205 -25.54 -13.53 -14.03
CA ARG A 205 -26.68 -12.63 -14.14
C ARG A 205 -27.07 -12.36 -15.60
N ILE A 206 -26.11 -12.20 -16.51
CA ILE A 206 -26.44 -11.99 -17.93
C ILE A 206 -27.04 -13.24 -18.59
N VAL A 207 -26.56 -14.44 -18.25
CA VAL A 207 -27.14 -15.69 -18.74
C VAL A 207 -28.57 -15.87 -18.24
N THR A 208 -28.83 -15.54 -16.97
CA THR A 208 -30.19 -15.53 -16.42
C THR A 208 -31.09 -14.55 -17.17
N ILE A 209 -30.63 -13.33 -17.41
CA ILE A 209 -31.36 -12.29 -18.16
C ILE A 209 -31.67 -12.74 -19.60
N LEU A 210 -30.71 -13.40 -20.27
CA LEU A 210 -30.89 -13.91 -21.64
C LEU A 210 -31.94 -15.04 -21.72
N GLY A 211 -32.21 -15.75 -20.62
CA GLY A 211 -33.25 -16.77 -20.52
C GLY A 211 -34.63 -16.22 -20.15
N MET A 212 -34.76 -14.93 -19.81
CA MET A 212 -36.02 -14.29 -19.45
C MET A 212 -36.79 -13.79 -20.67
N LYS A 213 -38.12 -13.74 -20.57
CA LYS A 213 -38.93 -13.06 -21.59
C LYS A 213 -38.78 -11.55 -21.42
N LYS A 214 -38.86 -10.81 -22.52
CA LYS A 214 -38.72 -9.35 -22.51
C LYS A 214 -39.72 -8.65 -21.57
N ALA A 215 -40.90 -9.23 -21.37
CA ALA A 215 -41.93 -8.72 -20.47
C ALA A 215 -41.55 -8.82 -18.98
N ASP A 216 -40.61 -9.70 -18.64
CA ASP A 216 -40.20 -9.98 -17.26
C ASP A 216 -38.90 -9.25 -16.86
N LEU A 217 -38.33 -8.44 -17.78
CA LEU A 217 -37.11 -7.70 -17.54
C LEU A 217 -37.35 -6.52 -16.60
N THR A 218 -36.53 -6.42 -15.55
CA THR A 218 -36.58 -5.27 -14.65
C THR A 218 -35.68 -4.13 -15.11
N VAL A 219 -35.90 -2.93 -14.55
CA VAL A 219 -35.01 -1.76 -14.76
C VAL A 219 -33.58 -2.08 -14.33
N SER A 220 -33.39 -2.85 -13.24
CA SER A 220 -32.06 -3.26 -12.77
C SER A 220 -31.36 -4.18 -13.77
N ASP A 221 -32.10 -5.00 -14.50
CA ASP A 221 -31.54 -5.88 -15.53
C ASP A 221 -31.14 -5.09 -16.77
N ALA A 222 -31.93 -4.06 -17.13
CA ALA A 222 -31.57 -3.11 -18.18
C ALA A 222 -30.30 -2.31 -17.85
N GLU A 223 -30.16 -1.83 -16.61
CA GLU A 223 -28.95 -1.16 -16.14
C GLU A 223 -27.73 -2.09 -16.16
N HIS A 224 -27.90 -3.34 -15.74
CA HIS A 224 -26.84 -4.35 -15.78
C HIS A 224 -26.43 -4.66 -17.23
N MET A 225 -27.39 -4.80 -18.15
CA MET A 225 -27.15 -4.95 -19.58
C MET A 225 -26.38 -3.75 -20.16
N HIS A 226 -26.76 -2.51 -19.83
CA HIS A 226 -26.04 -1.31 -20.27
C HIS A 226 -24.59 -1.29 -19.78
N LYS A 227 -24.36 -1.70 -18.53
CA LYS A 227 -23.03 -1.80 -17.95
C LYS A 227 -22.17 -2.84 -18.66
N VAL A 228 -22.74 -4.02 -18.97
CA VAL A 228 -22.05 -5.09 -19.72
C VAL A 228 -21.78 -4.66 -21.15
N ALA A 229 -22.74 -4.04 -21.84
CA ALA A 229 -22.54 -3.51 -23.19
C ALA A 229 -21.45 -2.43 -23.25
N GLY A 230 -21.40 -1.55 -22.25
CA GLY A 230 -20.34 -0.54 -22.11
C GLY A 230 -18.96 -1.14 -21.80
N TYR A 231 -18.91 -2.28 -21.10
CA TYR A 231 -17.67 -3.04 -20.93
C TYR A 231 -17.22 -3.66 -22.25
N VAL A 232 -18.10 -4.41 -22.94
CA VAL A 232 -17.79 -5.08 -24.22
C VAL A 232 -17.32 -4.08 -25.28
N LYS A 233 -17.98 -2.91 -25.38
CA LYS A 233 -17.60 -1.86 -26.34
C LYS A 233 -16.18 -1.33 -26.09
N ARG A 234 -15.84 -1.04 -24.82
CA ARG A 234 -14.50 -0.58 -24.44
C ARG A 234 -13.45 -1.66 -24.61
N HIS A 235 -13.82 -2.91 -24.36
CA HIS A 235 -12.90 -4.04 -24.50
C HIS A 235 -12.62 -4.33 -25.99
N ARG A 236 -13.63 -4.30 -26.86
CA ARG A 236 -13.47 -4.42 -28.31
C ARG A 236 -12.62 -3.30 -28.92
N ALA A 237 -12.68 -2.09 -28.38
CA ALA A 237 -11.81 -1.00 -28.82
C ALA A 237 -10.32 -1.24 -28.51
N GLN A 238 -9.98 -2.23 -27.69
CA GLN A 238 -8.61 -2.62 -27.35
C GLN A 238 -8.16 -3.91 -28.07
N GLU A 239 -8.94 -4.37 -29.04
CA GLU A 239 -8.62 -5.58 -29.82
C GLU A 239 -7.35 -5.36 -30.66
N PRO A 240 -6.35 -6.25 -30.55
CA PRO A 240 -5.13 -6.13 -31.34
C PRO A 240 -5.39 -6.49 -32.81
N GLU A 241 -4.77 -5.74 -33.73
CA GLU A 241 -4.95 -5.91 -35.18
C GLU A 241 -4.43 -7.25 -35.73
N SER A 242 -3.48 -7.91 -35.04
CA SER A 242 -2.90 -9.19 -35.45
C SER A 242 -2.78 -10.17 -34.28
N ASP A 243 -2.86 -11.48 -34.60
CA ASP A 243 -2.75 -12.60 -33.65
C ASP A 243 -3.79 -12.60 -32.51
N VAL A 244 -5.06 -12.34 -32.85
CA VAL A 244 -6.17 -12.33 -31.89
C VAL A 244 -6.28 -13.67 -31.15
N ARG A 245 -6.02 -14.80 -31.83
CA ARG A 245 -6.20 -16.16 -31.28
C ARG A 245 -5.28 -16.47 -30.09
N HIS A 246 -4.05 -15.97 -30.11
CA HIS A 246 -3.11 -16.11 -29.00
C HIS A 246 -2.85 -14.79 -28.26
N SER A 247 -3.61 -13.74 -28.60
CA SER A 247 -3.51 -12.45 -27.96
C SER A 247 -3.92 -12.50 -26.48
N ARG A 248 -3.19 -11.73 -25.68
CA ARG A 248 -3.55 -11.44 -24.28
C ARG A 248 -4.94 -10.82 -24.15
N TRP A 249 -5.42 -10.14 -25.20
CA TRP A 249 -6.76 -9.59 -25.28
C TRP A 249 -7.85 -10.68 -25.28
N ARG A 250 -7.68 -11.74 -26.09
CA ARG A 250 -8.63 -12.87 -26.13
C ARG A 250 -8.62 -13.68 -24.85
N TYR A 251 -7.45 -13.93 -24.24
CA TYR A 251 -7.39 -14.60 -22.94
C TYR A 251 -8.05 -13.79 -21.81
N SER A 252 -8.08 -12.46 -21.91
CA SER A 252 -8.81 -11.60 -20.96
C SER A 252 -10.34 -11.73 -21.05
N LEU A 253 -10.89 -12.30 -22.12
CA LEU A 253 -12.33 -12.57 -22.27
C LEU A 253 -12.75 -13.92 -21.67
N MET A 254 -11.80 -14.79 -21.33
CA MET A 254 -12.05 -16.17 -20.87
C MET A 254 -11.90 -16.35 -19.34
N ASN A 255 -11.59 -15.28 -18.61
CA ASN A 255 -11.48 -15.25 -17.14
C ASN A 255 -12.71 -14.62 -16.50
#